data_AF-A0AAV9ZLX5-F1
#
_entry.id   AF-A0AAV9ZLX5-F1
#
_cell.length_a   1.000
_cell.length_b   1.000
_cell.length_c   1.000
_cell.angle_alpha   90.00
_cell.angle_beta   90.00
_cell.angle_gamma   90.00
#
_symmetry.space_group_name_H-M   'P 1'
#
loop_
_entity.id
_entity.type
_entity.pdbx_description
1 polymer ?
#
loop_
_entity_poly.entity_id
_entity_poly.type
_entity_poly.pdbx_seq_one_letter_code
_entity_poly.pdbx_strand_id
1 'polypeptide(L)'
;RTALISMTDADTAEMRAETEAANIRGEVEHATILDNVQEYDYVYEQGIGRHSRMKVGTAATKISLHGCAPGAFSASDYHARVALKERRNLTVHSLFDDIDWDHQDQVQRLHWARVLVDFASPLNPLRKQIISRFRTSPIAKRRMPDDRPRTKFQPLMLNSECETEAHGMKRAIEDFEHQIGVDAEKYPDLLHWVRGDGASYYQILRLSRYCAVPGDFRNKITTPEVWHTGATNLNCLAENHYGPAPSSDPSSLSKASGCAGLKRPS
;
A
#
# COMPACT_ATOMS: atom_id res chain seq x y z
N ARG A 1 -12.81 19.45 6.34
CA ARG A 1 -11.40 19.19 6.02
C ARG A 1 -10.58 19.78 7.16
N THR A 2 -10.26 18.97 8.16
CA THR A 2 -9.28 19.33 9.18
C THR A 2 -7.93 19.32 8.47
N ALA A 3 -7.26 20.47 8.40
CA ALA A 3 -5.96 20.57 7.76
C ALA A 3 -4.97 19.60 8.42
N LEU A 4 -4.03 19.07 7.63
CA LEU A 4 -2.85 18.38 8.13
C LEU A 4 -2.20 19.30 9.18
N ILE A 5 -2.32 18.93 10.46
CA ILE A 5 -1.66 19.63 11.55
C ILE A 5 -0.16 19.45 11.28
N SER A 6 0.57 20.55 11.08
CA SER A 6 2.03 20.50 11.00
C SER A 6 2.53 19.82 12.26
N MET A 7 3.45 18.86 12.14
CA MET A 7 4.08 18.21 13.30
C MET A 7 4.56 19.27 14.28
N THR A 8 3.89 19.39 15.44
CA THR A 8 4.44 20.17 16.53
C THR A 8 5.55 19.35 17.20
N ASP A 9 6.46 20.00 17.91
CA ASP A 9 7.47 19.29 18.70
C ASP A 9 6.82 18.34 19.73
N ALA A 10 5.63 18.71 20.22
CA ALA A 10 4.84 17.89 21.12
C ALA A 10 4.33 16.60 20.44
N ASP A 11 3.74 16.70 19.24
CA ASP A 11 3.27 15.52 18.49
C ASP A 11 4.44 14.58 18.15
N THR A 12 5.61 15.16 17.83
CA THR A 12 6.82 14.40 17.53
C THR A 12 7.32 13.65 18.77
N ALA A 13 7.33 14.32 19.93
CA ALA A 13 7.72 13.72 21.20
C ALA A 13 6.76 12.59 21.63
N GLU A 14 5.45 12.81 21.49
CA GLU A 14 4.43 11.79 21.77
C GLU A 14 4.59 10.59 20.83
N MET A 15 4.75 10.83 19.53
CA MET A 15 4.98 9.77 18.53
C MET A 15 6.20 8.92 18.88
N ARG A 16 7.32 9.56 19.26
CA ARG A 16 8.56 8.87 19.65
C ARG A 16 8.38 8.07 20.93
N ALA A 17 7.68 8.61 21.92
CA ALA A 17 7.38 7.91 23.16
C ALA A 17 6.47 6.69 22.94
N GLU A 18 5.45 6.81 22.09
CA GLU A 18 4.59 5.68 21.69
C GLU A 18 5.41 4.59 20.99
N THR A 19 6.27 4.97 20.02
CA THR A 19 7.14 4.03 19.30
C THR A 19 8.07 3.30 20.27
N GLU A 20 8.73 4.03 21.17
CA GLU A 20 9.66 3.44 22.13
C GLU A 20 8.95 2.47 23.08
N ALA A 21 7.77 2.83 23.59
CA ALA A 21 6.99 1.96 24.45
C ALA A 21 6.59 0.65 23.74
N ALA A 22 6.26 0.71 22.45
CA ALA A 22 5.96 -0.47 21.63
C ALA A 22 7.21 -1.34 21.40
N ASN A 23 8.34 -0.71 21.07
CA ASN A 23 9.60 -1.42 20.84
C ASN A 23 10.07 -2.18 22.10
N ILE A 24 9.91 -1.59 23.29
CA ILE A 24 10.21 -2.24 24.58
C ILE A 24 9.36 -3.52 24.77
N ARG A 25 8.11 -3.53 24.28
CA ARG A 25 7.25 -4.73 24.29
C ARG A 25 7.61 -5.75 23.21
N GLY A 26 8.54 -5.43 22.31
CA GLY A 26 8.86 -6.26 21.15
C GLY A 26 7.79 -6.18 20.06
N GLU A 27 7.03 -5.09 19.99
CA GLU A 27 5.89 -4.93 19.08
C GLU A 27 6.18 -3.82 18.06
N VAL A 28 5.81 -4.08 16.79
CA VAL A 28 5.81 -3.06 15.74
C VAL A 28 4.37 -2.61 15.52
N GLU A 29 4.07 -1.42 16.02
CA GLU A 29 2.72 -0.83 15.97
C GLU A 29 2.55 0.18 14.83
N HIS A 30 3.46 0.20 13.85
CA HIS A 30 3.34 1.11 12.71
C HIS A 30 3.86 0.52 11.41
N ALA A 31 3.31 1.05 10.31
CA ALA A 31 3.90 0.97 8.99
C ALA A 31 4.21 2.39 8.50
N THR A 32 5.28 2.52 7.72
CA THR A 32 5.64 3.79 7.07
C THR A 32 5.26 3.69 5.61
N ILE A 33 4.35 4.56 5.15
CA ILE A 33 4.07 4.72 3.72
C ILE A 33 4.88 5.90 3.24
N LEU A 34 5.68 5.72 2.20
CA LEU A 34 6.41 6.79 1.53
C LEU A 34 5.98 6.94 0.07
N ASP A 35 6.13 8.16 -0.43
CA ASP A 35 5.84 8.51 -1.81
C ASP A 35 6.74 9.68 -2.25
N ASN A 36 6.99 9.74 -3.55
CA ASN A 36 7.79 10.79 -4.17
C ASN A 36 6.99 12.10 -4.21
N VAL A 37 7.63 13.20 -3.85
CA VAL A 37 7.08 14.55 -3.99
C VAL A 37 7.89 15.30 -5.04
N GLN A 38 7.21 15.77 -6.07
CA GLN A 38 7.83 16.53 -7.16
C GLN A 38 7.15 17.88 -7.31
N GLU A 39 7.95 18.93 -7.40
CA GLU A 39 7.49 20.28 -7.72
C GLU A 39 8.32 20.84 -8.86
N TYR A 40 7.65 21.32 -9.91
CA TYR A 40 8.34 21.97 -11.01
C TYR A 40 8.55 23.45 -10.70
N ASP A 41 9.81 23.83 -10.47
CA ASP A 41 10.22 25.19 -10.16
C ASP A 41 10.43 25.95 -11.48
N TYR A 42 9.42 26.74 -11.87
CA TYR A 42 9.44 27.51 -13.10
C TYR A 42 10.25 28.79 -12.93
N VAL A 43 11.18 29.02 -13.85
CA VAL A 43 11.85 30.31 -13.99
C VAL A 43 10.96 31.24 -14.81
N TYR A 44 10.43 32.29 -14.18
CA TYR A 44 9.60 33.30 -14.83
C TYR A 44 10.41 34.48 -15.42
N GLU A 45 11.62 34.71 -14.91
CA GLU A 45 12.51 35.77 -15.37
C GLU A 45 13.73 35.20 -16.11
N GLN A 46 13.91 35.63 -17.36
CA GLN A 46 15.05 35.20 -18.17
C GLN A 46 16.37 35.74 -17.61
N GLY A 47 17.34 34.85 -17.42
CA GLY A 47 18.70 35.19 -16.99
C GLY A 47 19.66 34.05 -17.30
N ILE A 48 20.92 34.37 -17.57
CA ILE A 48 21.95 33.36 -17.85
C ILE A 48 22.06 32.41 -16.65
N GLY A 49 21.95 31.11 -16.91
CA GLY A 49 22.01 30.06 -15.88
C GLY A 49 20.68 29.73 -15.18
N ARG A 50 19.63 30.54 -15.36
CA ARG A 50 18.30 30.23 -14.83
C ARG A 50 17.57 29.28 -15.77
N HIS A 51 17.33 28.06 -15.31
CA HIS A 51 16.53 27.06 -16.01
C HIS A 51 15.49 26.51 -15.05
N SER A 52 14.28 26.27 -15.56
CA SER A 52 13.27 25.57 -14.78
C SER A 52 13.76 24.18 -14.43
N ARG A 53 13.47 23.73 -13.21
CA ARG A 53 13.96 22.44 -12.70
C ARG A 53 12.89 21.72 -11.91
N MET A 54 12.92 20.40 -11.97
CA MET A 54 12.12 19.57 -11.09
C MET A 54 12.82 19.46 -9.73
N LYS A 55 12.19 19.97 -8.68
CA LYS A 55 12.54 19.66 -7.30
C LYS A 55 11.95 18.30 -6.97
N VAL A 56 12.77 17.45 -6.37
CA VAL A 56 12.39 16.10 -5.95
C VAL A 56 12.62 16.01 -4.45
N GLY A 57 11.72 15.33 -3.77
CA GLY A 57 11.84 14.96 -2.37
C GLY A 57 11.00 13.73 -2.10
N THR A 58 11.01 13.28 -0.85
CA THR A 58 10.20 12.14 -0.42
C THR A 58 9.33 12.57 0.76
N ALA A 59 8.06 12.16 0.74
CA ALA A 59 7.15 12.27 1.85
C ALA A 59 6.93 10.91 2.49
N ALA A 60 6.63 10.90 3.78
CA ALA A 60 6.17 9.70 4.44
C ALA A 60 5.08 9.98 5.46
N THR A 61 4.30 8.94 5.77
CA THR A 61 3.26 8.94 6.80
C THR A 61 3.43 7.68 7.65
N LYS A 62 3.54 7.86 8.97
CA LYS A 62 3.44 6.76 9.94
C LYS A 62 1.97 6.40 10.11
N ILE A 63 1.65 5.13 9.95
CA ILE A 63 0.29 4.59 10.11
C ILE A 63 0.29 3.58 11.24
N SER A 64 -0.54 3.80 12.25
CA SER A 64 -0.68 2.87 13.36
C SER A 64 -1.29 1.55 12.92
N LEU A 65 -0.67 0.46 13.33
CA LEU A 65 -1.18 -0.89 13.15
C LEU A 65 -1.99 -1.29 14.39
N HIS A 66 -3.07 -2.04 14.18
CA HIS A 66 -3.94 -2.52 15.25
C HIS A 66 -4.17 -4.02 15.09
N GLY A 67 -4.19 -4.74 16.21
CA GLY A 67 -4.45 -6.19 16.21
C GLY A 67 -3.30 -7.02 15.63
N CYS A 68 -2.06 -6.52 15.72
CA CYS A 68 -0.87 -7.29 15.39
C CYS A 68 -0.72 -8.43 16.41
N ALA A 69 -0.57 -9.66 15.93
CA ALA A 69 -0.30 -10.79 16.81
C ALA A 69 1.09 -10.62 17.47
N PRO A 70 1.29 -11.04 18.73
CA PRO A 70 2.60 -11.04 19.34
C PRO A 70 3.62 -11.78 18.46
N GLY A 71 4.78 -11.17 18.24
CA GLY A 71 5.84 -11.72 17.38
C GLY A 71 5.59 -11.64 15.87
N ALA A 72 4.49 -11.04 15.41
CA ALA A 72 4.19 -10.92 13.97
C ALA A 72 5.27 -10.17 13.17
N PHE A 73 6.07 -9.34 13.83
CA PHE A 73 7.15 -8.55 13.25
C PHE A 73 8.53 -8.97 13.77
N SER A 74 8.73 -10.24 14.12
CA SER A 74 10.05 -10.75 14.50
C SER A 74 10.94 -10.96 13.26
N ALA A 75 12.09 -10.29 13.24
CA ALA A 75 13.07 -10.37 12.17
C ALA A 75 13.73 -11.74 12.12
N SER A 76 14.02 -12.35 13.28
CA SER A 76 14.57 -13.70 13.36
C SER A 76 13.61 -14.76 12.80
N ASP A 77 12.31 -14.72 13.14
CA ASP A 77 11.31 -15.63 12.54
C ASP A 77 11.22 -15.44 11.02
N TYR A 78 11.16 -14.19 10.55
CA TYR A 78 11.14 -13.88 9.12
C TYR A 78 12.38 -14.41 8.40
N HIS A 79 13.58 -14.16 8.92
CA HIS A 79 14.82 -14.64 8.31
C HIS A 79 14.91 -16.16 8.32
N ALA A 80 14.46 -16.82 9.40
CA ALA A 80 14.39 -18.27 9.46
C ALA A 80 13.49 -18.83 8.34
N ARG A 81 12.29 -18.25 8.14
CA ARG A 81 11.38 -18.65 7.05
C ARG A 81 11.94 -18.35 5.67
N VAL A 82 12.59 -17.20 5.47
CA VAL A 82 13.25 -16.86 4.20
C VAL A 82 14.36 -17.86 3.88
N ALA A 83 15.11 -18.32 4.89
CA ALA A 83 16.17 -19.30 4.73
C ALA A 83 15.66 -20.68 4.29
N LEU A 84 14.41 -21.05 4.62
CA LEU A 84 13.76 -22.27 4.12
C LEU A 84 13.54 -22.25 2.60
N LYS A 85 13.51 -21.05 1.98
CA LYS A 85 13.35 -20.84 0.54
C LYS A 85 12.13 -21.55 -0.04
N GLU A 86 11.05 -21.73 0.72
CA GLU A 86 9.84 -22.44 0.27
C GLU A 86 9.22 -21.82 -0.99
N ARG A 87 9.37 -20.49 -1.15
CA ARG A 87 8.96 -19.75 -2.35
C ARG A 87 9.59 -20.29 -3.65
N ARG A 88 10.70 -21.03 -3.60
CA ARG A 88 11.30 -21.66 -4.78
C ARG A 88 10.39 -22.71 -5.42
N ASN A 89 9.48 -23.29 -4.63
CA ASN A 89 8.52 -24.30 -5.07
C ASN A 89 7.17 -23.68 -5.46
N LEU A 90 7.02 -22.36 -5.31
CA LEU A 90 5.79 -21.66 -5.67
C LEU A 90 5.67 -21.64 -7.19
N THR A 91 4.58 -22.21 -7.69
CA THR A 91 4.21 -22.21 -9.11
C THR A 91 2.96 -21.38 -9.34
N VAL A 92 2.71 -21.01 -10.60
CA VAL A 92 1.45 -20.36 -10.98
C VAL A 92 0.24 -21.22 -10.62
N HIS A 93 0.33 -22.54 -10.81
CA HIS A 93 -0.73 -23.47 -10.42
C HIS A 93 -0.96 -23.48 -8.91
N SER A 94 0.11 -23.54 -8.09
CA SER A 94 -0.08 -23.47 -6.63
C SER A 94 -0.70 -22.16 -6.16
N LEU A 95 -0.41 -21.04 -6.83
CA LEU A 95 -1.06 -19.75 -6.53
C LEU A 95 -2.52 -19.74 -6.97
N PHE A 96 -2.81 -20.34 -8.13
CA PHE A 96 -4.16 -20.47 -8.65
C PHE A 96 -5.04 -21.38 -7.77
N ASP A 97 -4.47 -22.48 -7.30
CA ASP A 97 -5.14 -23.46 -6.44
C ASP A 97 -5.33 -22.95 -5.00
N ASP A 98 -4.49 -22.01 -4.55
CA ASP A 98 -4.63 -21.33 -3.24
C ASP A 98 -5.79 -20.32 -3.21
N ILE A 99 -6.34 -19.95 -4.39
CA ILE A 99 -7.51 -19.07 -4.47
C ILE A 99 -8.74 -19.87 -4.06
N ASP A 100 -9.47 -19.35 -3.06
CA ASP A 100 -10.79 -19.85 -2.70
C ASP A 100 -11.84 -19.44 -3.77
N TRP A 101 -11.89 -20.21 -4.86
CA TRP A 101 -12.76 -19.96 -6.00
C TRP A 101 -14.25 -20.00 -5.64
N ASP A 102 -14.64 -20.86 -4.71
CA ASP A 102 -16.02 -20.98 -4.24
C ASP A 102 -16.46 -19.70 -3.50
N HIS A 103 -15.58 -19.15 -2.66
CA HIS A 103 -15.83 -17.87 -2.00
C HIS A 103 -15.86 -16.73 -3.01
N GLN A 104 -14.93 -16.72 -3.96
CA GLN A 104 -14.85 -15.70 -4.99
C GLN A 104 -16.12 -15.66 -5.86
N ASP A 105 -16.62 -16.82 -6.30
CA ASP A 105 -17.88 -16.94 -7.05
C ASP A 105 -19.07 -16.43 -6.22
N GLN A 106 -19.17 -16.82 -4.95
CA GLN A 106 -20.22 -16.33 -4.05
C GLN A 106 -20.20 -14.80 -3.88
N VAL A 107 -19.01 -14.21 -3.69
CA VAL A 107 -18.81 -12.77 -3.57
C VAL A 107 -19.22 -12.06 -4.87
N GLN A 108 -18.81 -12.57 -6.03
CA GLN A 108 -19.16 -11.99 -7.34
C GLN A 108 -20.66 -12.03 -7.61
N ARG A 109 -21.33 -13.15 -7.33
CA ARG A 109 -22.80 -13.25 -7.47
C ARG A 109 -23.52 -12.23 -6.60
N LEU A 110 -23.05 -12.03 -5.37
CA LEU A 110 -23.63 -11.05 -4.45
C LEU A 110 -23.40 -9.61 -4.93
N HIS A 111 -22.24 -9.32 -5.52
CA HIS A 111 -21.97 -8.02 -6.17
C HIS A 111 -22.91 -7.77 -7.35
N TRP A 112 -23.16 -8.76 -8.21
CA TRP A 112 -24.13 -8.64 -9.29
C TRP A 112 -25.55 -8.39 -8.78
N ALA A 113 -25.99 -9.17 -7.77
CA ALA A 113 -27.28 -8.93 -7.13
C ALA A 113 -27.37 -7.52 -6.55
N ARG A 114 -26.29 -7.01 -5.96
CA ARG A 114 -26.22 -5.65 -5.42
C ARG A 114 -26.39 -4.59 -6.51
N VAL A 115 -25.69 -4.73 -7.64
CA VAL A 115 -25.81 -3.83 -8.79
C VAL A 115 -27.26 -3.81 -9.31
N LEU A 116 -27.88 -4.97 -9.47
CA LEU A 116 -29.27 -5.07 -9.91
C LEU A 116 -30.25 -4.38 -8.96
N VAL A 117 -30.06 -4.56 -7.64
CA VAL A 117 -30.92 -3.92 -6.63
C VAL A 117 -30.72 -2.41 -6.58
N ASP A 118 -29.49 -1.92 -6.71
CA ASP A 118 -29.23 -0.48 -6.73
C ASP A 118 -29.72 0.19 -8.03
N PHE A 119 -29.77 -0.54 -9.15
CA PHE A 119 -30.27 -0.03 -10.44
C PHE A 119 -31.79 -0.12 -10.60
N ALA A 120 -32.41 -1.24 -10.20
CA ALA A 120 -33.82 -1.50 -10.42
C ALA A 120 -34.66 -1.19 -9.16
N SER A 121 -35.36 -0.05 -9.19
CA SER A 121 -36.22 0.42 -8.08
C SER A 121 -37.17 -0.63 -7.48
N PRO A 122 -37.81 -1.54 -8.26
CA PRO A 122 -38.69 -2.58 -7.70
C PRO A 122 -37.97 -3.57 -6.76
N LEU A 123 -36.65 -3.72 -6.88
CA LEU A 123 -35.87 -4.66 -6.08
C LEU A 123 -35.30 -4.04 -4.79
N ASN A 124 -35.50 -2.73 -4.56
CA ASN A 124 -35.06 -2.01 -3.36
C ASN A 124 -35.37 -2.71 -2.02
N PRO A 125 -36.52 -3.38 -1.83
CA PRO A 125 -36.79 -4.12 -0.58
C PRO A 125 -35.73 -5.17 -0.22
N LEU A 126 -35.03 -5.73 -1.22
CA LEU A 126 -33.98 -6.74 -1.02
C LEU A 126 -32.63 -6.14 -0.57
N ARG A 127 -32.46 -4.82 -0.68
CA ARG A 127 -31.18 -4.14 -0.43
C ARG A 127 -30.61 -4.44 0.96
N LYS A 128 -31.46 -4.42 1.99
CA LYS A 128 -31.04 -4.71 3.38
C LYS A 128 -30.51 -6.14 3.52
N GLN A 129 -31.17 -7.10 2.87
CA GLN A 129 -30.77 -8.51 2.92
C GLN A 129 -29.42 -8.72 2.22
N ILE A 130 -29.24 -8.13 1.05
CA ILE A 130 -27.96 -8.20 0.31
C ILE A 130 -26.81 -7.59 1.12
N ILE A 131 -27.02 -6.40 1.72
CA ILE A 131 -26.00 -5.78 2.57
C ILE A 131 -25.66 -6.67 3.78
N SER A 132 -26.67 -7.28 4.40
CA SER A 132 -26.46 -8.18 5.54
C SER A 132 -25.61 -9.39 5.16
N ARG A 133 -25.81 -9.95 3.96
CA ARG A 133 -24.97 -11.05 3.44
C ARG A 133 -23.50 -10.65 3.32
N PHE A 134 -23.18 -9.44 2.85
CA PHE A 134 -21.79 -8.96 2.80
C PHE A 134 -21.12 -8.86 4.19
N ARG A 135 -21.89 -8.81 5.27
CA ARG A 135 -21.39 -8.64 6.64
C ARG A 135 -21.35 -9.93 7.45
N THR A 136 -21.90 -11.01 6.91
CA THR A 136 -22.09 -12.28 7.62
C THR A 136 -21.32 -13.41 6.95
N SER A 137 -20.97 -14.43 7.75
CA SER A 137 -20.37 -15.66 7.24
C SER A 137 -21.35 -16.38 6.28
N PRO A 138 -20.89 -17.00 5.19
CA PRO A 138 -19.49 -17.25 4.79
C PRO A 138 -18.85 -16.16 3.94
N ILE A 139 -19.60 -15.12 3.54
CA ILE A 139 -19.13 -14.08 2.62
C ILE A 139 -18.11 -13.17 3.31
N ALA A 140 -18.43 -12.70 4.52
CA ALA A 140 -17.54 -11.85 5.29
C ALA A 140 -16.40 -12.69 5.90
N LYS A 141 -15.22 -12.65 5.29
CA LYS A 141 -13.98 -13.20 5.84
C LYS A 141 -13.11 -12.07 6.39
N ARG A 142 -12.42 -12.32 7.51
CA ARG A 142 -11.45 -11.39 8.14
C ARG A 142 -11.99 -9.95 8.26
N ARG A 143 -13.25 -9.81 8.67
CA ARG A 143 -13.89 -8.50 8.87
C ARG A 143 -13.08 -7.69 9.89
N MET A 144 -12.92 -6.39 9.65
CA MET A 144 -12.41 -5.50 10.68
C MET A 144 -13.35 -5.55 11.89
N PRO A 145 -12.82 -5.66 13.13
CA PRO A 145 -13.65 -5.62 14.33
C PRO A 145 -14.47 -4.33 14.39
N ASP A 146 -15.72 -4.41 14.84
CA ASP A 146 -16.63 -3.25 14.89
C ASP A 146 -16.21 -2.23 15.95
N ASP A 147 -15.46 -2.68 16.96
CA ASP A 147 -14.86 -1.90 18.05
C ASP A 147 -13.43 -1.42 17.72
N ARG A 148 -12.91 -1.72 16.51
CA ARG A 148 -11.57 -1.28 16.12
C ARG A 148 -11.50 0.25 16.10
N PRO A 149 -10.51 0.86 16.78
CA PRO A 149 -10.32 2.30 16.72
C PRO A 149 -9.97 2.74 15.29
N ARG A 150 -10.28 4.01 14.98
CA ARG A 150 -9.84 4.60 13.71
C ARG A 150 -8.33 4.57 13.66
N THR A 151 -7.79 4.09 12.53
CA THR A 151 -6.36 4.11 12.26
C THR A 151 -5.83 5.52 12.40
N LYS A 152 -4.86 5.72 13.30
CA LYS A 152 -4.13 6.98 13.42
C LYS A 152 -3.12 7.09 12.28
N PHE A 153 -3.00 8.27 11.71
CA PHE A 153 -2.00 8.62 10.72
C PHE A 153 -1.24 9.85 11.20
N GLN A 154 0.08 9.81 11.09
CA GLN A 154 0.97 10.90 11.45
C GLN A 154 1.85 11.22 10.24
N PRO A 155 1.61 12.35 9.54
CA PRO A 155 2.52 12.82 8.51
C PRO A 155 3.89 13.06 9.11
N LEU A 156 4.94 12.70 8.38
CA LEU A 156 6.34 12.96 8.73
C LEU A 156 6.83 14.21 7.99
N MET A 157 7.89 14.84 8.50
CA MET A 157 8.55 15.94 7.81
C MET A 157 9.20 15.43 6.52
N LEU A 158 8.98 16.16 5.43
CA LEU A 158 9.54 15.89 4.11
C LEU A 158 11.07 15.95 4.15
N ASN A 159 11.73 15.17 3.30
CA ASN A 159 13.15 15.34 3.00
C ASN A 159 13.37 15.57 1.50
N SER A 160 14.54 16.09 1.15
CA SER A 160 14.95 16.37 -0.23
C SER A 160 15.59 15.16 -0.92
N GLU A 161 15.39 13.96 -0.38
CA GLU A 161 15.99 12.75 -0.91
C GLU A 161 15.18 12.21 -2.09
N CYS A 162 15.89 11.65 -3.07
CA CYS A 162 15.28 11.06 -4.26
C CYS A 162 15.07 9.56 -4.03
N GLU A 163 13.83 9.16 -3.80
CA GLU A 163 13.49 7.74 -3.57
C GLU A 163 13.79 6.82 -4.76
N THR A 164 13.91 7.39 -5.98
CA THR A 164 14.27 6.61 -7.17
C THR A 164 15.76 6.26 -7.23
N GLU A 165 16.60 6.83 -6.37
CA GLU A 165 18.01 6.49 -6.22
C GLU A 165 18.21 5.59 -4.99
N ALA A 166 19.03 4.53 -5.08
CA ALA A 166 19.23 3.64 -3.95
C ALA A 166 19.76 4.38 -2.70
N HIS A 167 20.79 5.22 -2.86
CA HIS A 167 21.32 6.01 -1.73
C HIS A 167 20.30 7.04 -1.21
N GLY A 168 19.51 7.65 -2.10
CA GLY A 168 18.44 8.58 -1.72
C GLY A 168 17.35 7.88 -0.91
N MET A 169 16.87 6.73 -1.37
CA MET A 169 15.90 5.89 -0.64
C MET A 169 16.43 5.48 0.74
N LYS A 170 17.72 5.09 0.84
CA LYS A 170 18.32 4.71 2.12
C LYS A 170 18.26 5.89 3.10
N ARG A 171 18.77 7.06 2.70
CA ARG A 171 18.77 8.27 3.54
C ARG A 171 17.36 8.73 3.88
N ALA A 172 16.42 8.61 2.94
CA ALA A 172 15.02 8.95 3.18
C ALA A 172 14.41 8.10 4.31
N ILE A 173 14.61 6.79 4.25
CA ILE A 173 14.10 5.85 5.28
C ILE A 173 14.79 6.10 6.61
N GLU A 174 16.11 6.26 6.65
CA GLU A 174 16.86 6.55 7.88
C GLU A 174 16.38 7.85 8.55
N ASP A 175 16.13 8.90 7.75
CA ASP A 175 15.57 10.16 8.23
C ASP A 175 14.17 9.96 8.83
N PHE A 176 13.26 9.28 8.13
CA PHE A 176 11.92 9.01 8.66
C PHE A 176 11.94 8.13 9.92
N GLU A 177 12.83 7.14 9.98
CA GLU A 177 13.00 6.30 11.17
C GLU A 177 13.51 7.11 12.35
N HIS A 178 14.47 8.00 12.12
CA HIS A 178 14.94 8.95 13.13
C HIS A 178 13.80 9.89 13.60
N GLN A 179 12.94 10.37 12.70
CA GLN A 179 11.76 11.16 13.07
C GLN A 179 10.81 10.35 13.97
N ILE A 180 10.50 9.10 13.60
CA ILE A 180 9.61 8.19 14.34
C ILE A 180 10.20 7.76 15.70
N GLY A 181 11.52 7.80 15.86
CA GLY A 181 12.23 7.29 17.04
C GLY A 181 12.51 5.79 16.96
N VAL A 182 12.66 5.26 15.75
CA VAL A 182 13.11 3.88 15.54
C VAL A 182 14.62 3.81 15.79
N ASP A 183 15.01 2.91 16.68
CA ASP A 183 16.40 2.57 16.96
C ASP A 183 16.65 1.10 16.62
N ALA A 184 17.16 0.86 15.41
CA ALA A 184 17.43 -0.48 14.91
C ALA A 184 18.61 -1.16 15.64
N GLU A 185 19.50 -0.40 16.27
CA GLU A 185 20.62 -0.95 17.05
C GLU A 185 20.12 -1.49 18.40
N LYS A 186 19.19 -0.76 19.03
CA LYS A 186 18.58 -1.15 20.29
C LYS A 186 17.58 -2.29 20.14
N TYR A 187 16.85 -2.35 19.02
CA TYR A 187 15.81 -3.35 18.77
C TYR A 187 16.03 -4.11 17.43
N PRO A 188 17.12 -4.88 17.30
CA PRO A 188 17.50 -5.50 16.02
C PRO A 188 16.56 -6.61 15.55
N ASP A 189 15.74 -7.18 16.44
CA ASP A 189 14.77 -8.23 16.09
C ASP A 189 13.42 -7.68 15.58
N LEU A 190 13.23 -6.36 15.49
CA LEU A 190 11.96 -5.78 15.01
C LEU A 190 11.98 -5.53 13.51
N LEU A 191 10.98 -6.04 12.80
CA LEU A 191 10.76 -5.77 11.38
C LEU A 191 10.01 -4.46 11.17
N HIS A 192 10.65 -3.50 10.53
CA HIS A 192 10.00 -2.26 10.12
C HIS A 192 9.34 -2.44 8.77
N TRP A 193 8.05 -2.12 8.70
CA TRP A 193 7.27 -2.26 7.49
C TRP A 193 7.22 -0.94 6.72
N VAL A 194 7.91 -0.90 5.59
CA VAL A 194 7.99 0.26 4.70
C VAL A 194 7.24 -0.02 3.41
N ARG A 195 6.31 0.85 3.03
CA ARG A 195 5.44 0.71 1.88
C ARG A 195 5.56 1.93 0.98
N GLY A 196 5.16 1.79 -0.27
CA GLY A 196 5.16 2.88 -1.23
C GLY A 196 4.62 2.41 -2.58
N ASP A 197 4.91 3.18 -3.62
CA ASP A 197 4.53 2.82 -4.97
C ASP A 197 5.38 1.64 -5.52
N GLY A 198 5.18 1.28 -6.79
CA GLY A 198 5.95 0.21 -7.43
C GLY A 198 7.44 0.51 -7.54
N ALA A 199 7.81 1.78 -7.77
CA ALA A 199 9.20 2.22 -7.84
C ALA A 199 9.83 2.21 -6.45
N SER A 200 9.16 2.75 -5.43
CA SER A 200 9.62 2.72 -4.04
C SER A 200 9.84 1.29 -3.55
N TYR A 201 8.86 0.40 -3.79
CA TYR A 201 8.96 -1.02 -3.47
C TYR A 201 10.17 -1.69 -4.13
N TYR A 202 10.37 -1.44 -5.43
CA TYR A 202 11.51 -1.98 -6.16
C TYR A 202 12.85 -1.48 -5.59
N GLN A 203 12.94 -0.19 -5.24
CA GLN A 203 14.17 0.36 -4.70
C GLN A 203 14.48 -0.12 -3.29
N ILE A 204 13.49 -0.31 -2.43
CA ILE A 204 13.69 -0.92 -1.11
C ILE A 204 14.20 -2.36 -1.25
N LEU A 205 13.61 -3.16 -2.15
CA LEU A 205 14.11 -4.52 -2.42
C LEU A 205 15.54 -4.51 -2.95
N ARG A 206 15.88 -3.54 -3.79
CA ARG A 206 17.22 -3.35 -4.32
C ARG A 206 18.20 -2.99 -3.20
N LEU A 207 17.81 -2.12 -2.29
CA LEU A 207 18.58 -1.79 -1.09
C LEU A 207 18.82 -3.02 -0.21
N SER A 208 17.79 -3.82 0.08
CA SER A 208 17.95 -5.05 0.85
C SER A 208 18.96 -6.03 0.22
N ARG A 209 19.11 -6.02 -1.11
CA ARG A 209 20.13 -6.82 -1.81
C ARG A 209 21.53 -6.23 -1.70
N TYR A 210 21.68 -4.91 -1.83
CA TYR A 210 22.99 -4.25 -1.73
C TYR A 210 23.52 -4.22 -0.29
N CYS A 211 22.63 -4.03 0.69
CA CYS A 211 22.95 -4.01 2.11
C CYS A 211 22.95 -5.43 2.75
N ALA A 212 22.89 -6.49 1.94
CA ALA A 212 22.80 -7.86 2.41
C ALA A 212 24.02 -8.36 3.21
N VAL A 213 25.08 -7.57 3.40
CA VAL A 213 26.33 -7.95 4.07
C VAL A 213 26.74 -6.86 5.10
N PRO A 214 27.17 -7.25 6.31
CA PRO A 214 26.27 -7.54 7.44
C PRO A 214 25.67 -6.28 8.11
N GLY A 215 24.36 -6.28 8.33
CA GLY A 215 23.67 -5.44 9.33
C GLY A 215 22.62 -4.48 8.78
N ASP A 216 22.90 -3.86 7.64
CA ASP A 216 22.09 -2.74 7.14
C ASP A 216 20.83 -3.22 6.39
N PHE A 217 19.67 -2.62 6.67
CA PHE A 217 18.38 -2.89 6.00
C PHE A 217 17.78 -4.30 6.06
N ARG A 218 18.36 -5.24 6.82
CA ARG A 218 17.83 -6.62 6.94
C ARG A 218 16.51 -6.70 7.70
N ASN A 219 16.30 -5.79 8.64
CA ASN A 219 15.10 -5.68 9.45
C ASN A 219 13.97 -4.90 8.76
N LYS A 220 14.01 -4.75 7.42
CA LYS A 220 12.97 -4.06 6.66
C LYS A 220 12.16 -5.07 5.86
N ILE A 221 10.84 -4.96 5.96
CA ILE A 221 9.90 -5.63 5.06
C ILE A 221 9.22 -4.57 4.21
N THR A 222 9.02 -4.87 2.93
CA THR A 222 8.34 -3.95 2.02
C THR A 222 7.23 -4.64 1.24
N THR A 223 6.18 -3.88 0.98
CA THR A 223 5.04 -4.29 0.16
C THR A 223 4.61 -3.08 -0.68
N PRO A 224 4.19 -3.28 -1.94
CA PRO A 224 3.56 -2.21 -2.67
C PRO A 224 2.27 -1.78 -1.98
N GLU A 225 1.90 -0.51 -2.16
CA GLU A 225 0.60 -0.02 -1.72
C GLU A 225 -0.53 -0.69 -2.50
N VAL A 226 -1.62 -1.00 -1.79
CA VAL A 226 -2.74 -1.78 -2.35
C VAL A 226 -3.44 -0.99 -3.45
N TRP A 227 -3.53 0.33 -3.29
CA TRP A 227 -4.19 1.20 -4.26
C TRP A 227 -3.39 1.33 -5.56
N HIS A 228 -2.06 1.47 -5.49
CA HIS A 228 -1.19 1.42 -6.66
C HIS A 228 -1.31 0.07 -7.37
N THR A 229 -1.20 -1.02 -6.62
CA THR A 229 -1.36 -2.38 -7.16
C THR A 229 -2.72 -2.57 -7.83
N GLY A 230 -3.78 -2.08 -7.20
CA GLY A 230 -5.14 -2.14 -7.74
C GLY A 230 -5.30 -1.34 -9.03
N ALA A 231 -4.73 -0.14 -9.09
CA ALA A 231 -4.73 0.69 -10.30
C ALA A 231 -3.95 0.02 -11.44
N THR A 232 -2.76 -0.50 -11.17
CA THR A 232 -1.96 -1.24 -12.17
C THR A 232 -2.72 -2.47 -12.68
N ASN A 233 -3.29 -3.29 -11.79
CA ASN A 233 -4.05 -4.47 -12.19
C ASN A 233 -5.28 -4.10 -13.03
N LEU A 234 -6.03 -3.06 -12.64
CA LEU A 234 -7.18 -2.59 -13.41
C LEU A 234 -6.77 -2.09 -14.80
N ASN A 235 -5.68 -1.34 -14.89
CA ASN A 235 -5.15 -0.86 -16.17
C ASN A 235 -4.68 -2.03 -17.04
N CYS A 236 -3.98 -3.01 -16.49
CA CYS A 236 -3.59 -4.21 -17.22
C CYS A 236 -4.80 -5.02 -17.69
N LEU A 237 -5.83 -5.20 -16.86
CA LEU A 237 -7.06 -5.88 -17.26
C LEU A 237 -7.78 -5.11 -18.37
N ALA A 238 -7.90 -3.79 -18.22
CA ALA A 238 -8.48 -2.94 -19.24
C ALA A 238 -7.70 -3.03 -20.54
N GLU A 239 -6.38 -2.94 -20.54
CA GLU A 239 -5.54 -3.02 -21.73
C GLU A 239 -5.66 -4.37 -22.45
N ASN A 240 -5.58 -5.48 -21.69
CA ASN A 240 -5.61 -6.83 -22.26
C ASN A 240 -7.02 -7.28 -22.68
N HIS A 241 -8.06 -6.80 -22.02
CA HIS A 241 -9.44 -7.24 -22.22
C HIS A 241 -10.38 -6.13 -22.71
N TYR A 242 -9.86 -4.97 -23.13
CA TYR A 242 -10.69 -3.90 -23.67
C TYR A 242 -11.49 -4.39 -24.88
N GLY A 243 -10.81 -5.15 -25.75
CA GLY A 243 -11.33 -5.55 -27.04
C GLY A 243 -11.06 -4.51 -28.15
N PRO A 244 -11.24 -4.92 -29.43
CA PRO A 244 -11.02 -4.06 -30.58
C PRO A 244 -12.06 -2.94 -30.68
N ALA A 245 -11.72 -1.85 -31.37
CA ALA A 245 -12.58 -0.67 -31.50
C ALA A 245 -13.94 -0.93 -32.22
N PRO A 246 -14.03 -1.86 -33.20
CA PRO A 246 -15.31 -2.35 -33.71
C PRO A 246 -15.62 -3.77 -33.21
N SER A 247 -15.64 -4.00 -31.88
CA SER A 247 -16.05 -5.29 -31.35
C SER A 247 -17.56 -5.50 -31.51
N SER A 248 -17.97 -6.59 -32.14
CA SER A 248 -19.36 -7.07 -32.16
C SER A 248 -19.72 -7.89 -30.94
N ASP A 249 -18.73 -8.29 -30.13
CA ASP A 249 -18.92 -9.09 -28.93
C ASP A 249 -19.53 -8.23 -27.80
N PRO A 250 -20.78 -8.52 -27.37
CA PRO A 250 -21.46 -7.76 -26.33
C PRO A 250 -20.79 -7.88 -24.95
N SER A 251 -19.92 -8.88 -24.74
CA SER A 251 -19.16 -9.06 -23.50
C SER A 251 -17.87 -8.25 -23.44
N SER A 252 -17.43 -7.66 -24.57
CA SER A 252 -16.23 -6.84 -24.61
C SER A 252 -16.43 -5.46 -23.99
N LEU A 253 -15.43 -4.96 -23.25
CA LEU A 253 -15.46 -3.63 -22.63
C LEU A 253 -15.57 -2.52 -23.69
N SER A 254 -15.00 -2.70 -24.89
CA SER A 254 -15.07 -1.74 -25.98
C SER A 254 -16.49 -1.58 -26.51
N LYS A 255 -17.26 -2.68 -26.61
CA LYS A 255 -18.67 -2.63 -27.00
C LYS A 255 -19.51 -1.96 -25.93
N ALA A 256 -19.31 -2.33 -24.66
CA ALA A 256 -20.01 -1.70 -23.53
C ALA A 256 -19.71 -0.19 -23.44
N SER A 257 -18.45 0.21 -23.57
CA SER A 257 -18.00 1.60 -23.61
C SER A 257 -18.64 2.37 -24.76
N GLY A 258 -18.64 1.80 -25.98
CA GLY A 258 -19.26 2.42 -27.15
C GLY A 258 -20.77 2.61 -26.97
N CYS A 259 -21.46 1.61 -26.42
CA CYS A 259 -22.89 1.71 -26.09
C CYS A 259 -23.19 2.76 -25.00
N ALA A 260 -22.27 2.96 -24.05
CA ALA A 260 -22.37 4.00 -23.02
C ALA A 260 -21.91 5.39 -23.48
N GLY A 261 -21.45 5.55 -24.73
CA GLY A 261 -20.90 6.81 -25.24
C GLY A 261 -19.55 7.21 -24.64
N LEU A 262 -18.84 6.27 -24.02
CA LEU A 262 -17.54 6.49 -23.40
C LEU A 262 -16.42 6.36 -24.45
N LYS A 263 -15.45 7.28 -24.38
CA LYS A 263 -14.23 7.22 -25.21
C LYS A 263 -13.34 6.07 -24.75
N ARG A 264 -12.64 5.47 -25.72
CA ARG A 264 -11.58 4.50 -25.42
C ARG A 264 -10.52 5.19 -24.54
N PRO A 265 -10.12 4.59 -23.39
CA PRO A 265 -8.96 5.02 -22.64
C PRO A 265 -7.74 5.01 -23.56
N SER A 266 -7.05 6.15 -23.64
CA SER A 266 -5.79 6.32 -24.38
C SER A 266 -4.59 6.15 -23.47
#